data_AF-A0A943GDD0-F1
#
_entry.id   AF-A0A943GDD0-F1
#
_cell.length_a   1.000
_cell.length_b   1.000
_cell.length_c   1.000
_cell.angle_alpha   90.00
_cell.angle_beta   90.00
_cell.angle_gamma   90.00
#
_symmetry.space_group_name_H-M   'P 1'
#
loop_
_entity.id
_entity.type
_entity.pdbx_description
1 polymer ?
#
loop_
_entity_poly.entity_id
_entity_poly.type
_entity_poly.pdbx_seq_one_letter_code
_entity_poly.pdbx_strand_id
1 'polypeptide(L)'
;MKKILKTSLPSLSAVLAGNPNVGKSTVFNALTGLRQHTGNWTGKTVESARGEVFFRNRKLELRDVPGTYSLLSGSTDEIVAEKEICFGKRDGVIVVCDATCLERNLNLVLQIIEISPRVVVCVNMLDEARKKGINIDLKLLSKNLGVPVVGTVARKNKDYKELLSSFFDICENPSQNRVRVTYPRELRRAIFSLAKEINKFNSSSLSPEFIARRLLENDSEFRENLFEFLSLSENEKEYIKSKMDEITNAAVEEGYDVKKIREDVALSIFNLAERISSDVTSFKKKDYIKKQLKIDRVITGRALGIPIMLFLLGVILYITIVGANYPSEFLSNLFFSAEEPFYLFLTGIGLPAVVCEAIVYGVYRVLAWVVSVMLPPMAIFFPLFTLLEDLGYLPRVAFNLDNLFRKCDACGKQALTMSMGFGCNAVGVTGCRIISSPRERLIAILTNNFVPCNGRFPRSYVGKLFCP
;
A
#
# COMPACT_ATOMS: atom_id res chain seq x y z
N MET A 1 26.55 48.40 -0.33
CA MET A 1 25.15 47.99 -0.61
C MET A 1 24.77 46.82 0.28
N LYS A 2 23.88 47.05 1.24
CA LYS A 2 23.41 46.09 2.25
C LYS A 2 22.79 44.86 1.58
N LYS A 3 23.38 43.67 1.79
CA LYS A 3 22.71 42.38 1.54
C LYS A 3 21.46 42.36 2.41
N ILE A 4 20.30 42.46 1.78
CA ILE A 4 19.00 42.24 2.42
C ILE A 4 19.00 40.78 2.90
N LEU A 5 19.28 40.58 4.19
CA LEU A 5 18.92 39.36 4.91
C LEU A 5 17.40 39.21 4.77
N LYS A 6 16.94 38.44 3.78
CA LYS A 6 15.60 37.88 3.80
C LYS A 6 15.56 36.99 5.04
N THR A 7 14.93 37.48 6.10
CA THR A 7 14.51 36.70 7.26
C THR A 7 13.62 35.57 6.75
N SER A 8 14.21 34.42 6.42
CA SER A 8 13.48 33.22 6.04
C SER A 8 12.71 32.73 7.26
N LEU A 9 11.38 32.70 7.16
CA LEU A 9 10.51 32.10 8.17
C LEU A 9 10.96 30.66 8.47
N PRO A 10 10.82 30.16 9.71
CA PRO A 10 11.31 28.84 10.13
C PRO A 10 10.70 27.75 9.24
N SER A 11 11.52 26.78 8.81
CA SER A 11 11.07 25.67 7.95
C SER A 11 9.98 24.84 8.64
N LEU A 12 8.97 24.41 7.89
CA LEU A 12 7.97 23.45 8.34
C LEU A 12 8.30 22.05 7.83
N SER A 13 7.85 21.03 8.57
CA SER A 13 7.91 19.62 8.17
C SER A 13 6.49 19.04 8.05
N ALA A 14 6.18 18.43 6.91
CA ALA A 14 4.92 17.74 6.66
C ALA A 14 5.16 16.27 6.34
N VAL A 15 4.26 15.42 6.83
CA VAL A 15 4.18 14.02 6.44
C VAL A 15 3.01 13.83 5.48
N LEU A 16 3.26 13.19 4.33
CA LEU A 16 2.23 12.80 3.38
C LEU A 16 1.86 11.32 3.60
N ALA A 17 0.66 11.09 4.11
CA ALA A 17 0.12 9.77 4.40
C ALA A 17 -1.07 9.45 3.49
N GLY A 18 -1.43 8.17 3.35
CA GLY A 18 -2.57 7.73 2.57
C GLY A 18 -2.51 6.26 2.23
N ASN A 19 -3.63 5.70 1.77
CA ASN A 19 -3.68 4.31 1.35
C ASN A 19 -2.81 4.08 0.09
N PRO A 20 -2.40 2.83 -0.20
CA PRO A 20 -1.82 2.49 -1.49
C PRO A 20 -2.72 2.92 -2.66
N ASN A 21 -2.12 3.35 -3.77
CA ASN A 21 -2.79 3.69 -5.03
C ASN A 21 -3.80 4.85 -4.99
N VAL A 22 -3.79 5.71 -3.97
CA VAL A 22 -4.66 6.91 -3.90
C VAL A 22 -4.14 8.13 -4.68
N GLY A 23 -3.04 7.95 -5.42
CA GLY A 23 -2.31 9.04 -6.08
C GLY A 23 -1.43 9.87 -5.14
N LYS A 24 -1.04 9.32 -3.99
CA LYS A 24 -0.10 9.94 -3.02
C LYS A 24 1.20 10.40 -3.71
N SER A 25 1.86 9.53 -4.46
CA SER A 25 3.08 9.87 -5.20
C SER A 25 2.83 10.92 -6.30
N THR A 26 1.64 10.94 -6.90
CA THR A 26 1.25 11.99 -7.85
C THR A 26 1.13 13.35 -7.18
N VAL A 27 0.51 13.41 -5.99
CA VAL A 27 0.43 14.63 -5.18
C VAL A 27 1.82 15.06 -4.72
N PHE A 28 2.65 14.12 -4.25
CA PHE A 28 4.03 14.38 -3.84
C PHE A 28 4.83 15.02 -4.99
N ASN A 29 4.87 14.38 -6.15
CA ASN A 29 5.60 14.87 -7.32
C ASN A 29 5.07 16.22 -7.82
N ALA A 30 3.75 16.45 -7.75
CA ALA A 30 3.16 17.72 -8.14
C ALA A 30 3.55 18.86 -7.19
N LEU A 31 3.75 18.57 -5.90
CA LEU A 31 4.16 19.55 -4.90
C LEU A 31 5.67 19.83 -4.92
N THR A 32 6.50 18.81 -5.06
CA THR A 32 7.97 18.90 -4.94
C THR A 32 8.66 19.15 -6.29
N GLY A 33 8.02 18.80 -7.41
CA GLY A 33 8.60 18.91 -8.74
C GLY A 33 9.89 18.09 -8.85
N LEU A 34 10.99 18.74 -9.24
CA LEU A 34 12.31 18.11 -9.38
C LEU A 34 13.14 18.09 -8.07
N ARG A 35 12.66 18.72 -7.00
CA ARG A 35 13.41 18.87 -5.74
C ARG A 35 13.10 17.73 -4.78
N GLN A 36 13.44 16.52 -5.19
CA GLN A 36 13.22 15.30 -4.44
C GLN A 36 14.51 14.50 -4.26
N HIS A 37 14.64 13.89 -3.10
CA HIS A 37 15.64 12.89 -2.78
C HIS A 37 14.94 11.60 -2.40
N THR A 38 15.18 10.55 -3.18
CA THR A 38 14.74 9.19 -2.89
C THR A 38 15.91 8.43 -2.25
N GLY A 39 15.63 7.75 -1.14
CA GLY A 39 16.58 6.86 -0.46
C GLY A 39 15.84 5.72 0.22
N ASN A 40 16.53 4.99 1.10
CA ASN A 40 15.90 3.96 1.93
C ASN A 40 15.78 4.45 3.37
N TRP A 41 14.73 4.02 4.07
CA TRP A 41 14.62 4.25 5.50
C TRP A 41 15.75 3.54 6.25
N THR A 42 16.32 4.19 7.25
CA THR A 42 17.48 3.67 8.01
C THR A 42 17.19 2.28 8.56
N GLY A 43 17.97 1.28 8.15
CA GLY A 43 17.84 -0.10 8.60
C GLY A 43 16.66 -0.88 8.01
N LYS A 44 15.94 -0.36 7.00
CA LYS A 44 14.81 -1.04 6.35
C LYS A 44 14.90 -0.95 4.83
N THR A 45 14.37 -1.96 4.13
CA THR A 45 14.31 -2.03 2.66
C THR A 45 13.15 -1.20 2.07
N VAL A 46 12.62 -0.26 2.83
CA VAL A 46 11.45 0.54 2.45
C VAL A 46 11.96 1.85 1.86
N GLU A 47 11.45 2.22 0.69
CA GLU A 47 11.80 3.48 0.04
C GLU A 47 11.27 4.69 0.85
N SER A 48 12.10 5.71 0.98
CA SER A 48 11.80 7.01 1.59
C SER A 48 11.97 8.09 0.54
N ALA A 49 10.91 8.85 0.26
CA ALA A 49 11.00 10.04 -0.57
C ALA A 49 10.87 11.29 0.30
N ARG A 50 11.81 12.22 0.12
CA ARG A 50 11.80 13.54 0.76
C ARG A 50 11.87 14.60 -0.32
N GLY A 51 11.12 15.68 -0.17
CA GLY A 51 11.16 16.77 -1.13
C GLY A 51 10.97 18.11 -0.47
N GLU A 52 11.39 19.16 -1.17
CA GLU A 52 11.34 20.53 -0.68
C GLU A 52 10.37 21.37 -1.50
N VAL A 53 9.45 22.02 -0.81
CA VAL A 53 8.46 22.92 -1.40
C VAL A 53 8.66 24.32 -0.83
N PHE A 54 8.62 25.34 -1.69
CA PHE A 54 8.66 26.74 -1.26
C PHE A 54 7.29 27.37 -1.49
N PHE A 55 6.66 27.81 -0.40
CA PHE A 55 5.34 28.44 -0.45
C PHE A 55 5.28 29.60 0.56
N ARG A 56 4.66 30.73 0.18
CA ARG A 56 4.61 31.97 1.00
C ARG A 56 5.98 32.40 1.58
N ASN A 57 7.06 32.26 0.80
CA ASN A 57 8.44 32.58 1.21
C ASN A 57 8.95 31.76 2.43
N ARG A 58 8.36 30.59 2.67
CA ARG A 58 8.70 29.65 3.74
C ARG A 58 9.01 28.27 3.13
N LYS A 59 10.03 27.59 3.66
CA LYS A 59 10.43 26.26 3.21
C LYS A 59 9.55 25.21 3.91
N LEU A 60 9.02 24.27 3.15
CA LEU A 60 8.31 23.08 3.62
C LEU A 60 9.08 21.84 3.20
N GLU A 61 9.47 21.02 4.17
CA GLU A 61 10.03 19.69 3.94
C GLU A 61 8.89 18.68 3.95
N LEU A 62 8.65 18.04 2.82
CA LEU A 62 7.60 17.04 2.66
C LEU A 62 8.24 15.65 2.68
N ARG A 63 7.77 14.79 3.58
CA ARG A 63 8.19 13.39 3.68
C ARG A 63 7.06 12.48 3.25
N ASP A 64 7.31 11.64 2.26
CA ASP A 64 6.36 10.62 1.82
C ASP A 64 6.52 9.37 2.68
N VAL A 65 5.47 8.97 3.39
CA VAL A 65 5.46 7.67 4.10
C VAL A 65 4.90 6.59 3.19
N PRO A 66 5.27 5.31 3.38
CA PRO A 66 4.67 4.20 2.66
C PRO A 66 3.14 4.23 2.71
N GLY A 67 2.49 3.71 1.67
CA GLY A 67 1.03 3.65 1.63
C GLY A 67 0.51 2.63 2.65
N THR A 68 -0.38 3.04 3.54
CA THR A 68 -0.88 2.18 4.63
C THR A 68 -2.40 2.28 4.75
N TYR A 69 -3.05 1.20 5.19
CA TYR A 69 -4.51 1.18 5.38
C TYR A 69 -4.92 1.48 6.82
N SER A 70 -4.02 1.25 7.76
CA SER A 70 -4.19 1.47 9.18
C SER A 70 -2.83 1.80 9.79
N LEU A 71 -2.82 2.38 10.98
CA LEU A 71 -1.61 2.50 11.79
C LEU A 71 -1.43 1.30 12.73
N LEU A 72 -2.26 0.26 12.60
CA LEU A 72 -2.12 -0.99 13.37
C LEU A 72 -1.00 -1.84 12.74
N SER A 73 0.03 -2.14 13.52
CA SER A 73 1.26 -2.85 13.13
C SER A 73 0.99 -4.24 12.56
N GLY A 74 0.99 -4.37 11.22
CA GLY A 74 0.91 -5.67 10.54
C GLY A 74 1.97 -5.88 9.46
N SER A 75 2.61 -4.80 9.00
CA SER A 75 3.61 -4.82 7.94
C SER A 75 4.76 -3.84 8.23
N THR A 76 5.91 -4.07 7.58
CA THR A 76 7.09 -3.19 7.71
C THR A 76 6.78 -1.74 7.32
N ASP A 77 5.91 -1.56 6.33
CA ASP A 77 5.49 -0.27 5.80
C ASP A 77 4.58 0.47 6.78
N GLU A 78 3.66 -0.25 7.43
CA GLU A 78 2.80 0.27 8.51
C GLU A 78 3.61 0.71 9.72
N ILE A 79 4.59 -0.09 10.14
CA ILE A 79 5.48 0.26 11.26
C ILE A 79 6.28 1.54 10.95
N VAL A 80 6.76 1.70 9.70
CA VAL A 80 7.49 2.91 9.29
C VAL A 80 6.56 4.13 9.28
N ALA A 81 5.36 4.01 8.72
CA ALA A 81 4.40 5.09 8.70
C ALA A 81 3.95 5.47 10.12
N GLU A 82 3.66 4.50 10.98
CA GLU A 82 3.30 4.73 12.38
C GLU A 82 4.42 5.43 13.13
N LYS A 83 5.67 4.97 13.01
CA LYS A 83 6.80 5.60 13.69
C LYS A 83 6.98 7.06 13.27
N GLU A 84 6.87 7.34 11.98
CA GLU A 84 7.02 8.71 11.47
C GLU A 84 5.84 9.61 11.86
N ILE A 85 4.61 9.09 11.81
CA ILE A 85 3.42 9.87 12.18
C ILE A 85 3.34 10.09 13.69
N CYS A 86 3.66 9.10 14.52
CA CYS A 86 3.56 9.22 15.98
C CYS A 86 4.77 9.94 16.58
N PHE A 87 5.98 9.60 16.15
CA PHE A 87 7.23 9.99 16.83
C PHE A 87 8.15 10.87 15.97
N GLY A 88 7.83 11.09 14.69
CA GLY A 88 8.62 11.94 13.79
C GLY A 88 8.53 13.43 14.12
N LYS A 89 9.59 14.18 13.79
CA LYS A 89 9.59 15.65 13.87
C LYS A 89 8.76 16.22 12.71
N ARG A 90 7.51 16.57 12.99
CA ARG A 90 6.56 17.12 12.02
C ARG A 90 5.71 18.24 12.60
N ASP A 91 5.33 19.18 11.75
CA ASP A 91 4.41 20.26 12.07
C ASP A 91 2.97 19.94 11.67
N GLY A 92 2.75 18.99 10.76
CA GLY A 92 1.40 18.57 10.36
C GLY A 92 1.41 17.32 9.46
N VAL A 93 0.21 16.82 9.15
CA VAL A 93 0.02 15.65 8.27
C VAL A 93 -0.96 16.01 7.15
N ILE A 94 -0.60 15.65 5.93
CA ILE A 94 -1.50 15.68 4.78
C ILE A 94 -1.91 14.24 4.48
N VAL A 95 -3.20 13.94 4.56
CA VAL A 95 -3.73 12.60 4.30
C VAL A 95 -4.41 12.59 2.94
N VAL A 96 -3.85 11.84 1.99
CA VAL A 96 -4.40 11.69 0.64
C VAL A 96 -5.40 10.54 0.62
N CYS A 97 -6.60 10.82 0.13
CA CYS A 97 -7.71 9.88 0.06
C CYS A 97 -8.21 9.76 -1.38
N ASP A 98 -8.56 8.55 -1.80
CA ASP A 98 -9.25 8.34 -3.07
C ASP A 98 -10.76 8.65 -2.94
N ALA A 99 -11.26 9.57 -3.76
CA ALA A 99 -12.68 9.91 -3.87
C ALA A 99 -13.56 8.70 -4.26
N THR A 100 -13.06 7.74 -5.03
CA THR A 100 -13.87 6.61 -5.50
C THR A 100 -14.17 5.58 -4.41
N CYS A 101 -13.35 5.54 -3.35
CA CYS A 101 -13.49 4.62 -2.22
C CYS A 101 -13.28 5.35 -0.88
N LEU A 102 -14.03 6.43 -0.65
CA LEU A 102 -13.84 7.31 0.50
C LEU A 102 -13.93 6.59 1.86
N GLU A 103 -14.93 5.74 2.06
CA GLU A 103 -15.14 4.95 3.30
C GLU A 103 -13.86 4.23 3.76
N ARG A 104 -13.22 3.49 2.86
CA ARG A 104 -11.99 2.75 3.15
C ARG A 104 -10.82 3.67 3.52
N ASN A 105 -10.75 4.85 2.92
CA ASN A 105 -9.68 5.82 3.17
C ASN A 105 -9.89 6.57 4.50
N LEU A 106 -11.14 6.77 4.91
CA LEU A 106 -11.48 7.45 6.16
C LEU A 106 -10.99 6.68 7.40
N ASN A 107 -10.81 5.36 7.31
CA ASN A 107 -10.24 4.57 8.39
C ASN A 107 -8.85 5.09 8.85
N LEU A 108 -7.97 5.40 7.89
CA LEU A 108 -6.65 5.97 8.20
C LEU A 108 -6.77 7.42 8.65
N VAL A 109 -7.64 8.21 8.00
CA VAL A 109 -7.87 9.63 8.34
C VAL A 109 -8.28 9.78 9.81
N LEU A 110 -9.25 8.99 10.28
CA LEU A 110 -9.74 9.05 11.65
C LEU A 110 -8.64 8.76 12.66
N GLN A 111 -7.79 7.76 12.40
CA GLN A 111 -6.66 7.44 13.27
C GLN A 111 -5.63 8.58 13.32
N ILE A 112 -5.32 9.21 12.18
CA ILE A 112 -4.36 10.33 12.14
C ILE A 112 -4.93 11.58 12.83
N ILE A 113 -6.24 11.83 12.71
CA ILE A 113 -6.93 12.92 13.39
C ILE A 113 -6.88 12.74 14.92
N GLU A 114 -6.92 11.51 15.45
CA GLU A 114 -6.73 11.26 16.89
C GLU A 114 -5.32 11.65 17.38
N ILE A 115 -4.31 11.40 16.54
CA ILE A 115 -2.90 11.63 16.87
C ILE A 115 -2.56 13.12 16.85
N SER A 116 -3.03 13.87 15.85
CA SER A 116 -2.58 15.24 15.61
C SER A 116 -3.72 16.22 15.34
N PRO A 117 -3.67 17.45 15.90
CA PRO A 117 -4.64 18.49 15.58
C PRO A 117 -4.36 19.22 14.26
N ARG A 118 -3.20 18.95 13.63
CA ARG A 118 -2.71 19.66 12.43
C ARG A 118 -2.77 18.73 11.23
N VAL A 119 -3.99 18.42 10.79
CA VAL A 119 -4.26 17.48 9.70
C VAL A 119 -5.02 18.17 8.58
N VAL A 120 -4.63 17.92 7.33
CA VAL A 120 -5.38 18.31 6.13
C VAL A 120 -5.72 17.07 5.33
N VAL A 121 -6.98 16.92 4.94
CA VAL A 121 -7.43 15.79 4.11
C VAL A 121 -7.48 16.23 2.66
N CYS A 122 -6.77 15.51 1.80
CA CYS A 122 -6.71 15.73 0.36
C CYS A 122 -7.54 14.64 -0.34
N VAL A 123 -8.72 15.00 -0.84
CA VAL A 123 -9.61 14.08 -1.57
C VAL A 123 -9.25 14.14 -3.06
N ASN A 124 -8.50 13.14 -3.51
CA ASN A 124 -7.97 13.02 -4.85
C ASN A 124 -8.90 12.22 -5.78
N MET A 125 -8.65 12.26 -7.10
CA MET A 125 -9.41 11.50 -8.12
C MET A 125 -10.90 11.88 -8.19
N LEU A 126 -11.24 13.14 -7.91
CA LEU A 126 -12.63 13.63 -7.97
C LEU A 126 -13.26 13.55 -9.37
N ASP A 127 -12.44 13.59 -10.42
CA ASP A 127 -12.88 13.41 -11.81
C ASP A 127 -13.28 11.95 -12.09
N GLU A 128 -12.53 10.97 -11.57
CA GLU A 128 -12.89 9.56 -11.65
C GLU A 128 -14.15 9.24 -10.85
N ALA A 129 -14.30 9.80 -9.65
CA ALA A 129 -15.50 9.67 -8.85
C ALA A 129 -16.75 10.16 -9.61
N ARG A 130 -16.66 11.33 -10.26
CA ARG A 130 -17.74 11.87 -11.10
C ARG A 130 -18.06 10.97 -12.28
N LYS A 131 -17.06 10.38 -12.96
CA LYS A 131 -17.26 9.39 -14.03
C LYS A 131 -18.01 8.16 -13.54
N LYS A 132 -17.73 7.70 -12.32
CA LYS A 132 -18.44 6.60 -11.64
C LYS A 132 -19.83 7.01 -11.08
N GLY A 133 -20.22 8.28 -11.22
CA GLY A 133 -21.49 8.80 -10.72
C GLY A 133 -21.53 9.04 -9.21
N ILE A 134 -20.36 9.16 -8.59
CA ILE A 134 -20.17 9.46 -7.16
C ILE A 134 -19.94 10.97 -7.03
N ASN A 135 -20.78 11.62 -6.23
CA ASN A 135 -20.65 13.02 -5.85
C ASN A 135 -20.31 13.12 -4.37
N ILE A 136 -19.32 13.93 -4.03
CA ILE A 136 -18.81 14.08 -2.66
C ILE A 136 -18.97 15.54 -2.23
N ASP A 137 -19.62 15.78 -1.10
CA ASP A 137 -19.70 17.11 -0.49
C ASP A 137 -18.47 17.39 0.40
N LEU A 138 -17.45 18.02 -0.17
CA LEU A 138 -16.20 18.33 0.56
C LEU A 138 -16.43 19.26 1.77
N LYS A 139 -17.44 20.14 1.73
CA LYS A 139 -17.74 21.05 2.84
C LYS A 139 -18.35 20.30 4.01
N LEU A 140 -19.31 19.41 3.72
CA LEU A 140 -19.89 18.54 4.73
C LEU A 140 -18.84 17.59 5.31
N LEU A 141 -17.94 17.05 4.46
CA LEU A 141 -16.84 16.22 4.93
C LEU A 141 -15.94 16.96 5.91
N SER A 142 -15.56 18.20 5.57
CA SER A 142 -14.74 19.05 6.44
C SER A 142 -15.42 19.34 7.77
N LYS A 143 -16.73 19.61 7.75
CA LYS A 143 -17.54 19.81 8.95
C LYS A 143 -17.61 18.55 9.82
N ASN A 144 -17.85 17.40 9.21
CA ASN A 144 -17.99 16.12 9.93
C ASN A 144 -16.67 15.64 10.54
N LEU A 145 -15.54 15.85 9.85
CA LEU A 145 -14.21 15.49 10.36
C LEU A 145 -13.65 16.55 11.33
N GLY A 146 -14.07 17.81 11.19
CA GLY A 146 -13.53 18.92 11.98
C GLY A 146 -12.12 19.35 11.57
N VAL A 147 -11.70 19.01 10.34
CA VAL A 147 -10.40 19.36 9.75
C VAL A 147 -10.61 19.86 8.31
N PRO A 148 -9.71 20.69 7.76
CA PRO A 148 -9.81 21.16 6.38
C PRO A 148 -9.73 20.00 5.38
N VAL A 149 -10.64 20.02 4.42
CA VAL A 149 -10.71 19.06 3.31
C VAL A 149 -10.54 19.81 2.00
N VAL A 150 -9.55 19.43 1.21
CA VAL A 150 -9.29 20.00 -0.12
C VAL A 150 -9.48 18.91 -1.17
N GLY A 151 -10.21 19.24 -2.22
CA GLY A 151 -10.41 18.35 -3.36
C GLY A 151 -9.34 18.57 -4.42
N THR A 152 -8.74 17.50 -4.92
CA THR A 152 -7.75 17.57 -6.01
C THR A 152 -8.17 16.73 -7.21
N VAL A 153 -7.89 17.25 -8.40
CA VAL A 153 -7.90 16.48 -9.66
C VAL A 153 -6.50 16.48 -10.23
N ALA A 154 -6.06 15.34 -10.77
CA ALA A 154 -4.76 15.24 -11.41
C ALA A 154 -4.59 16.34 -12.48
N ARG A 155 -3.41 16.99 -12.51
CA ARG A 155 -3.00 18.02 -13.50
C ARG A 155 -3.53 19.44 -13.30
N LYS A 156 -4.26 19.75 -12.21
CA LYS A 156 -4.70 21.13 -11.91
C LYS A 156 -3.82 21.79 -10.84
N ASN A 157 -2.95 22.72 -11.27
CA ASN A 157 -2.07 23.48 -10.37
C ASN A 157 -2.78 24.37 -9.33
N LYS A 158 -4.06 24.71 -9.56
CA LYS A 158 -4.84 25.51 -8.61
C LYS A 158 -5.11 24.74 -7.31
N ASP A 159 -5.47 23.47 -7.43
CA ASP A 159 -5.88 22.62 -6.31
C ASP A 159 -4.72 22.40 -5.32
N TYR A 160 -3.49 22.27 -5.82
CA TYR A 160 -2.30 22.12 -4.99
C TYR A 160 -1.94 23.38 -4.20
N LYS A 161 -2.21 24.58 -4.74
CA LYS A 161 -2.02 25.84 -4.01
C LYS A 161 -3.00 25.96 -2.85
N GLU A 162 -4.24 25.50 -3.04
CA GLU A 162 -5.27 25.45 -2.00
C GLU A 162 -4.94 24.44 -0.90
N LEU A 163 -4.38 23.29 -1.28
CA LEU A 163 -3.88 22.29 -0.33
C LEU A 163 -2.75 22.85 0.53
N LEU A 164 -1.77 23.51 -0.10
CA LEU A 164 -0.67 24.16 0.63
C LEU A 164 -1.19 25.29 1.51
N SER A 165 -2.06 26.19 1.03
CA SER A 165 -2.60 27.24 1.92
C SER A 165 -3.30 26.65 3.13
N SER A 166 -4.15 25.64 2.95
CA SER A 166 -4.86 24.98 4.05
C SER A 166 -3.91 24.31 5.05
N PHE A 167 -2.78 23.77 4.56
CA PHE A 167 -1.74 23.19 5.41
C PHE A 167 -1.00 24.23 6.24
N PHE A 168 -0.57 25.34 5.63
CA PHE A 168 0.09 26.41 6.40
C PHE A 168 -0.87 27.02 7.43
N ASP A 169 -2.13 27.21 7.07
CA ASP A 169 -3.15 27.77 7.96
C ASP A 169 -3.43 26.83 9.15
N ILE A 170 -3.45 25.49 8.96
CA ILE A 170 -3.63 24.52 10.06
C ILE A 170 -2.40 24.37 10.95
N CYS A 171 -1.19 24.58 10.40
CA CYS A 171 0.02 24.59 11.20
C CYS A 171 0.06 25.78 12.17
N GLU A 172 -0.47 26.93 11.74
CA GLU A 172 -0.60 28.13 12.57
C GLU A 172 -1.80 28.04 13.53
N ASN A 173 -2.94 27.54 13.07
CA ASN A 173 -4.18 27.41 13.83
C ASN A 173 -4.66 25.95 13.84
N PRO A 174 -4.23 25.14 14.82
CA PRO A 174 -4.63 23.74 14.91
C PRO A 174 -6.14 23.57 15.10
N SER A 175 -6.68 22.46 14.58
CA SER A 175 -8.12 22.17 14.68
C SER A 175 -8.52 21.86 16.13
N GLN A 176 -9.43 22.67 16.69
CA GLN A 176 -9.92 22.49 18.05
C GLN A 176 -11.07 21.47 18.13
N ASN A 177 -12.03 21.54 17.20
CA ASN A 177 -13.24 20.72 17.20
C ASN A 177 -13.15 19.56 16.21
N ARG A 178 -12.25 18.61 16.48
CA ARG A 178 -12.05 17.41 15.67
C ARG A 178 -13.07 16.32 16.03
N VAL A 179 -13.41 15.50 15.05
CA VAL A 179 -14.18 14.27 15.29
C VAL A 179 -13.41 13.36 16.25
N ARG A 180 -14.14 12.75 17.20
CA ARG A 180 -13.59 11.74 18.11
C ARG A 180 -14.30 10.41 17.88
N VAL A 181 -13.53 9.33 17.86
CA VAL A 181 -14.10 7.98 17.78
C VAL A 181 -14.77 7.66 19.12
N THR A 182 -16.01 7.18 19.05
CA THR A 182 -16.77 6.81 20.23
C THR A 182 -16.65 5.31 20.45
N TYR A 183 -15.96 4.92 21.52
CA TYR A 183 -15.76 3.51 21.89
C TYR A 183 -16.84 3.00 22.86
N PRO A 184 -17.04 1.68 22.98
CA PRO A 184 -17.86 1.05 24.03
C PRO A 184 -17.49 1.53 25.44
N ARG A 185 -18.42 1.41 26.40
CA ARG A 185 -18.31 2.03 27.73
C ARG A 185 -17.11 1.47 28.51
N GLU A 186 -16.90 0.18 28.40
CA GLU A 186 -15.87 -0.62 29.06
C GLU A 186 -14.49 -0.17 28.58
N LEU A 187 -14.27 -0.20 27.26
CA LEU A 187 -13.05 0.28 26.62
C LEU A 187 -12.79 1.77 26.94
N ARG A 188 -13.82 2.61 26.91
CA ARG A 188 -13.68 4.04 27.23
C ARG A 188 -13.23 4.27 28.67
N ARG A 189 -13.71 3.47 29.63
CA ARG A 189 -13.27 3.54 31.03
C ARG A 189 -11.79 3.15 31.17
N ALA A 190 -11.38 2.06 30.52
CA ALA A 190 -9.99 1.61 30.52
C ALA A 190 -9.06 2.69 29.92
N ILE A 191 -9.43 3.24 28.75
CA ILE A 191 -8.69 4.33 28.10
C ILE A 191 -8.59 5.54 29.03
N PHE A 192 -9.69 5.98 29.63
CA PHE A 192 -9.69 7.16 30.50
C PHE A 192 -8.84 6.99 31.76
N SER A 193 -8.91 5.81 32.39
CA SER A 193 -8.12 5.47 33.57
C SER A 193 -6.61 5.53 33.26
N LEU A 194 -6.18 4.88 32.18
CA LEU A 194 -4.78 4.86 31.79
C LEU A 194 -4.30 6.23 31.26
N ALA A 195 -5.15 6.96 30.52
CA ALA A 195 -4.84 8.30 30.03
C ALA A 195 -4.56 9.28 31.18
N LYS A 196 -5.28 9.16 32.31
CA LYS A 196 -5.04 9.99 33.51
C LYS A 196 -3.65 9.76 34.10
N GLU A 197 -3.18 8.52 34.08
CA GLU A 197 -1.83 8.17 34.56
C GLU A 197 -0.75 8.66 33.61
N ILE A 198 -0.94 8.47 32.30
CA ILE A 198 0.00 8.96 31.28
C ILE A 198 0.10 10.48 31.31
N ASN A 199 -1.00 11.20 31.55
CA ASN A 199 -1.00 12.65 31.58
C ASN A 199 -0.13 13.25 32.70
N LYS A 200 0.27 12.47 33.72
CA LYS A 200 1.23 12.90 34.75
C LYS A 200 2.65 13.02 34.21
N PHE A 201 2.99 12.23 33.18
CA PHE A 201 4.32 12.12 32.60
C PHE A 201 4.39 12.72 31.18
N ASN A 202 3.24 13.01 30.57
CA ASN A 202 3.18 13.45 29.19
C ASN A 202 3.53 14.94 29.04
N SER A 203 4.74 15.22 28.57
CA SER A 203 5.17 16.55 28.10
C SER A 203 5.03 16.71 26.58
N SER A 204 4.49 15.70 25.88
CA SER A 204 4.50 15.62 24.41
C SER A 204 3.26 16.23 23.75
N SER A 205 3.32 16.35 22.42
CA SER A 205 2.22 16.82 21.55
C SER A 205 1.15 15.76 21.26
N LEU A 206 1.33 14.52 21.72
CA LEU A 206 0.41 13.40 21.49
C LEU A 206 -0.75 13.43 22.50
N SER A 207 -1.94 13.00 22.04
CA SER A 207 -3.11 12.94 22.90
C SER A 207 -2.99 11.79 23.93
N PRO A 208 -3.20 12.05 25.23
CA PRO A 208 -3.12 10.99 26.26
C PRO A 208 -4.09 9.83 26.01
N GLU A 209 -5.28 10.12 25.47
CA GLU A 209 -6.30 9.11 25.10
C GLU A 209 -5.80 8.17 24.00
N PHE A 210 -5.09 8.69 22.99
CA PHE A 210 -4.50 7.88 21.93
C PHE A 210 -3.41 6.94 22.48
N ILE A 211 -2.52 7.48 23.31
CA ILE A 211 -1.44 6.69 23.92
C ILE A 211 -2.03 5.57 24.78
N ALA A 212 -3.01 5.90 25.62
CA ALA A 212 -3.69 4.93 26.47
C ALA A 212 -4.35 3.82 25.65
N ARG A 213 -5.10 4.17 24.60
CA ARG A 213 -5.72 3.19 23.70
C ARG A 213 -4.67 2.25 23.10
N ARG A 214 -3.56 2.80 22.59
CA ARG A 214 -2.51 2.00 21.94
C ARG A 214 -1.78 1.07 22.89
N LEU A 215 -1.57 1.48 24.13
CA LEU A 215 -0.98 0.60 25.15
C LEU A 215 -1.91 -0.57 25.49
N LEU A 216 -3.23 -0.34 25.55
CA LEU A 216 -4.21 -1.41 25.81
C LEU A 216 -4.32 -2.44 24.66
N GLU A 217 -3.91 -2.09 23.45
CA GLU A 217 -3.82 -3.06 22.34
C GLU A 217 -2.63 -4.03 22.48
N ASN A 218 -1.77 -3.84 23.49
CA ASN A 218 -0.60 -4.66 23.84
C ASN A 218 0.39 -4.85 22.67
N ASP A 219 0.75 -3.76 21.99
CA ASP A 219 1.81 -3.74 21.00
C ASP A 219 3.16 -3.44 21.68
N SER A 220 4.05 -4.44 21.73
CA SER A 220 5.36 -4.35 22.36
C SER A 220 6.29 -3.35 21.68
N GLU A 221 6.28 -3.31 20.34
CA GLU A 221 7.17 -2.42 19.57
C GLU A 221 6.71 -0.96 19.70
N PHE A 222 5.41 -0.71 19.63
CA PHE A 222 4.87 0.63 19.89
C PHE A 222 5.21 1.12 21.30
N ARG A 223 5.03 0.25 22.31
CA ARG A 223 5.30 0.57 23.71
C ARG A 223 6.76 0.97 23.94
N GLU A 224 7.70 0.25 23.35
CA GLU A 224 9.13 0.55 23.46
C GLU A 224 9.48 1.89 22.79
N ASN A 225 9.01 2.12 21.55
CA ASN A 225 9.22 3.38 20.85
C ASN A 225 8.59 4.57 21.60
N LEU A 226 7.42 4.38 22.21
CA LEU A 226 6.75 5.39 23.02
C LEU A 226 7.58 5.75 24.26
N PHE A 227 8.10 4.75 24.99
CA PHE A 227 8.90 4.99 26.19
C PHE A 227 10.23 5.70 25.87
N GLU A 228 10.84 5.38 24.73
CA GLU A 228 12.00 6.09 24.21
C GLU A 228 11.64 7.54 23.85
N PHE A 229 10.55 7.74 23.13
CA PHE A 229 10.09 9.06 22.70
C PHE A 229 9.75 10.00 23.87
N LEU A 230 9.10 9.46 24.91
CA LEU A 230 8.79 10.21 26.12
C LEU A 230 10.00 10.37 27.06
N SER A 231 11.13 9.73 26.77
CA SER A 231 12.35 9.75 27.59
C SER A 231 12.08 9.38 29.06
N LEU A 232 11.23 8.36 29.28
CA LEU A 232 10.85 7.92 30.63
C LEU A 232 12.00 7.21 31.34
N SER A 233 12.09 7.43 32.65
CA SER A 233 12.97 6.66 33.55
C SER A 233 12.47 5.23 33.74
N GLU A 234 13.33 4.30 34.17
CA GLU A 234 12.94 2.90 34.38
C GLU A 234 11.80 2.75 35.41
N ASN A 235 11.79 3.57 36.46
CA ASN A 235 10.71 3.57 37.46
C ASN A 235 9.36 3.96 36.85
N GLU A 236 9.33 4.93 35.94
CA GLU A 236 8.11 5.37 35.25
C GLU A 236 7.62 4.31 34.25
N LYS A 237 8.55 3.64 33.55
CA LYS A 237 8.20 2.52 32.67
C LYS A 237 7.56 1.37 33.45
N GLU A 238 8.13 1.00 34.60
CA GLU A 238 7.56 -0.04 35.46
C GLU A 238 6.20 0.36 36.02
N TYR A 239 6.04 1.63 36.43
CA TYR A 239 4.76 2.15 36.91
C TYR A 239 3.65 2.05 35.85
N ILE A 240 3.92 2.50 34.61
CA ILE A 240 2.95 2.45 33.52
C ILE A 240 2.63 0.99 33.15
N LYS A 241 3.64 0.09 33.13
CA LYS A 241 3.42 -1.34 32.88
C LYS A 241 2.52 -1.96 33.94
N SER A 242 2.80 -1.73 35.22
CA SER A 242 1.99 -2.24 36.33
C SER A 242 0.54 -1.76 36.25
N LYS A 243 0.32 -0.48 35.95
CA LYS A 243 -1.03 0.07 35.79
C LYS A 243 -1.76 -0.44 34.55
N MET A 244 -1.04 -0.65 33.45
CA MET A 244 -1.60 -1.25 32.25
C MET A 244 -2.05 -2.69 32.54
N ASP A 245 -1.24 -3.48 33.25
CA ASP A 245 -1.57 -4.86 33.61
C ASP A 245 -2.77 -4.92 34.57
N GLU A 246 -2.84 -4.03 35.57
CA GLU A 246 -4.00 -3.89 36.48
C GLU A 246 -5.30 -3.61 35.71
N ILE A 247 -5.27 -2.64 34.79
CA ILE A 247 -6.44 -2.26 33.97
C ILE A 247 -6.82 -3.38 32.99
N THR A 248 -5.84 -4.05 32.40
CA THR A 248 -6.07 -5.14 31.45
C THR A 248 -6.67 -6.34 32.16
N ASN A 249 -6.19 -6.70 33.35
CA ASN A 249 -6.76 -7.79 34.15
C ASN A 249 -8.19 -7.49 34.58
N ALA A 250 -8.47 -6.27 35.04
CA ALA A 250 -9.84 -5.85 35.36
C ALA A 250 -10.77 -5.91 34.13
N ALA A 251 -10.27 -5.56 32.94
CA ALA A 251 -11.02 -5.69 31.70
C ALA A 251 -11.27 -7.17 31.32
N VAL A 252 -10.29 -8.04 31.52
CA VAL A 252 -10.42 -9.49 31.28
C VAL A 252 -11.50 -10.11 32.18
N GLU A 253 -11.57 -9.70 33.45
CA GLU A 253 -12.64 -10.12 34.38
C GLU A 253 -14.04 -9.70 33.91
N GLU A 254 -14.15 -8.55 33.22
CA GLU A 254 -15.37 -8.09 32.55
C GLU A 254 -15.60 -8.72 31.14
N GLY A 255 -14.78 -9.70 30.75
CA GLY A 255 -14.88 -10.39 29.45
C GLY A 255 -14.33 -9.57 28.27
N TYR A 256 -13.39 -8.66 28.54
CA TYR A 256 -12.66 -7.84 27.58
C TYR A 256 -11.18 -8.24 27.52
N ASP A 257 -10.88 -9.26 26.71
CA ASP A 257 -9.51 -9.62 26.35
C ASP A 257 -8.91 -8.66 25.30
N VAL A 258 -7.59 -8.64 25.16
CA VAL A 258 -6.81 -7.84 24.18
C VAL A 258 -7.36 -8.00 22.77
N LYS A 259 -7.77 -9.22 22.39
CA LYS A 259 -8.38 -9.49 21.08
C LYS A 259 -9.68 -8.70 20.88
N LYS A 260 -10.56 -8.69 21.89
CA LYS A 260 -11.83 -7.97 21.86
C LYS A 260 -11.62 -6.45 21.84
N ILE A 261 -10.60 -5.96 22.56
CA ILE A 261 -10.19 -4.54 22.50
C ILE A 261 -9.83 -4.15 21.06
N ARG A 262 -8.97 -4.93 20.40
CA ARG A 262 -8.57 -4.67 19.00
C ARG A 262 -9.77 -4.71 18.04
N GLU A 263 -10.67 -5.68 18.22
CA GLU A 263 -11.90 -5.81 17.43
C GLU A 263 -12.81 -4.59 17.60
N ASP A 264 -13.08 -4.17 18.84
CA ASP A 264 -13.96 -3.04 19.13
C ASP A 264 -13.39 -1.70 18.66
N VAL A 265 -12.06 -1.51 18.76
CA VAL A 265 -11.39 -0.34 18.18
C VAL A 265 -11.59 -0.30 16.67
N ALA A 266 -11.32 -1.42 15.99
CA ALA A 266 -11.47 -1.51 14.54
C ALA A 266 -12.93 -1.28 14.10
N LEU A 267 -13.89 -1.90 14.77
CA LEU A 267 -15.32 -1.73 14.50
C LEU A 267 -15.79 -0.30 14.75
N SER A 268 -15.34 0.34 15.82
CA SER A 268 -15.73 1.73 16.15
C SER A 268 -15.24 2.72 15.09
N ILE A 269 -14.01 2.55 14.61
CA ILE A 269 -13.43 3.37 13.53
C ILE A 269 -14.18 3.11 12.21
N PHE A 270 -14.41 1.84 11.88
CA PHE A 270 -15.11 1.44 10.65
C PHE A 270 -16.54 2.01 10.61
N ASN A 271 -17.30 1.85 11.68
CA ASN A 271 -18.68 2.37 11.79
C ASN A 271 -18.73 3.90 11.68
N LEU A 272 -17.72 4.61 12.22
CA LEU A 272 -17.64 6.06 12.07
C LEU A 272 -17.29 6.47 10.64
N ALA A 273 -16.35 5.78 10.00
CA ALA A 273 -15.99 6.01 8.60
C ALA A 273 -17.18 5.75 7.66
N GLU A 274 -17.96 4.70 7.88
CA GLU A 274 -19.19 4.39 7.15
C GLU A 274 -20.24 5.49 7.31
N ARG A 275 -20.50 5.94 8.55
CA ARG A 275 -21.44 7.05 8.82
C ARG A 275 -21.01 8.34 8.11
N ILE A 276 -19.76 8.75 8.27
CA ILE A 276 -19.27 9.99 7.65
C ILE A 276 -19.29 9.88 6.12
N SER A 277 -18.88 8.75 5.56
CA SER A 277 -18.88 8.59 4.10
C SER A 277 -20.29 8.53 3.52
N SER A 278 -21.24 7.86 4.18
CA SER A 278 -22.64 7.79 3.74
C SER A 278 -23.35 9.15 3.80
N ASP A 279 -23.07 9.97 4.82
CA ASP A 279 -23.62 11.33 4.92
C ASP A 279 -23.12 12.26 3.80
N VAL A 280 -21.88 12.05 3.36
CA VAL A 280 -21.16 12.96 2.47
C VAL A 280 -21.24 12.56 1.00
N THR A 281 -21.46 11.27 0.72
CA THR A 281 -21.48 10.73 -0.63
C THR A 281 -22.90 10.59 -1.16
N SER A 282 -23.11 11.03 -2.39
CA SER A 282 -24.37 10.83 -3.12
C SER A 282 -24.12 10.10 -4.43
N PHE A 283 -24.93 9.09 -4.70
CA PHE A 283 -24.80 8.24 -5.88
C PHE A 283 -25.89 8.55 -6.89
N LYS A 284 -25.50 9.07 -8.07
CA LYS A 284 -26.46 9.39 -9.14
C LYS A 284 -27.05 8.15 -9.83
N LYS A 285 -26.41 6.97 -9.71
CA LYS A 285 -26.84 5.73 -10.36
C LYS A 285 -26.96 4.57 -9.34
N LYS A 286 -28.11 4.45 -8.68
CA LYS A 286 -28.41 3.30 -7.79
C LYS A 286 -28.32 1.94 -8.51
N ASP A 287 -28.59 1.90 -9.82
CA ASP A 287 -28.62 0.65 -10.59
C ASP A 287 -27.25 0.12 -11.01
N TYR A 288 -26.25 0.99 -11.19
CA TYR A 288 -24.89 0.59 -11.54
C TYR A 288 -24.24 -0.19 -10.38
N ILE A 289 -24.40 0.32 -9.16
CA ILE A 289 -23.90 -0.32 -7.94
C ILE A 289 -24.64 -1.65 -7.69
N LYS A 290 -25.96 -1.71 -7.86
CA LYS A 290 -26.70 -2.98 -7.75
C LYS A 290 -26.22 -4.03 -8.76
N LYS A 291 -25.89 -3.62 -10.00
CA LYS A 291 -25.36 -4.53 -11.02
C LYS A 291 -23.95 -5.00 -10.67
N GLN A 292 -23.09 -4.10 -10.20
CA GLN A 292 -21.72 -4.42 -9.77
C GLN A 292 -21.72 -5.31 -8.51
N LEU A 293 -22.55 -5.03 -7.51
CA LEU A 293 -22.72 -5.88 -6.33
C LEU A 293 -23.29 -7.27 -6.65
N LYS A 294 -24.16 -7.39 -7.67
CA LYS A 294 -24.65 -8.70 -8.15
C LYS A 294 -23.54 -9.49 -8.84
N ILE A 295 -22.76 -8.83 -9.70
CA ILE A 295 -21.61 -9.43 -10.36
C ILE A 295 -20.59 -9.88 -9.31
N ASP A 296 -20.28 -9.00 -8.35
CA ASP A 296 -19.36 -9.30 -7.25
C ASP A 296 -19.85 -10.49 -6.44
N ARG A 297 -21.15 -10.58 -6.11
CA ARG A 297 -21.72 -11.71 -5.37
C ARG A 297 -21.59 -13.05 -6.11
N VAL A 298 -21.69 -13.06 -7.44
CA VAL A 298 -21.50 -14.26 -8.27
C VAL A 298 -20.02 -14.63 -8.34
N ILE A 299 -19.17 -13.63 -8.59
CA ILE A 299 -17.73 -13.79 -8.74
C ILE A 299 -17.04 -14.17 -7.42
N THR A 300 -17.52 -13.68 -6.28
CA THR A 300 -16.96 -13.94 -4.94
C THR A 300 -17.81 -14.91 -4.12
N GLY A 301 -18.75 -15.62 -4.75
CA GLY A 301 -19.55 -16.63 -4.07
C GLY A 301 -18.68 -17.80 -3.60
N ARG A 302 -18.93 -18.34 -2.40
CA ARG A 302 -18.16 -19.46 -1.83
C ARG A 302 -18.10 -20.70 -2.74
N ALA A 303 -19.13 -20.93 -3.56
CA ALA A 303 -19.22 -22.08 -4.48
C ALA A 303 -18.71 -21.78 -5.91
N LEU A 304 -18.99 -20.59 -6.44
CA LEU A 304 -18.67 -20.23 -7.83
C LEU A 304 -17.33 -19.48 -7.99
N GLY A 305 -16.80 -18.88 -6.90
CA GLY A 305 -15.59 -18.06 -6.98
C GLY A 305 -14.32 -18.84 -7.31
N ILE A 306 -14.16 -20.07 -6.78
CA ILE A 306 -12.99 -20.91 -7.09
C ILE A 306 -13.05 -21.44 -8.54
N PRO A 307 -14.17 -22.00 -9.04
CA PRO A 307 -14.28 -22.40 -10.45
C PRO A 307 -14.05 -21.25 -11.43
N ILE A 308 -14.65 -20.08 -11.18
CA ILE A 308 -14.49 -18.90 -12.05
C ILE A 308 -13.02 -18.45 -12.07
N MET A 309 -12.33 -18.52 -10.94
CA MET A 309 -10.91 -18.19 -10.86
C MET A 309 -10.05 -19.16 -11.66
N LEU A 310 -10.24 -20.47 -11.50
CA LEU A 310 -9.50 -21.45 -12.29
C LEU A 310 -9.79 -21.31 -13.78
N PHE A 311 -11.04 -21.03 -14.14
CA PHE A 311 -11.43 -20.77 -15.52
C PHE A 311 -10.72 -19.53 -16.08
N LEU A 312 -10.76 -18.41 -15.35
CA LEU A 312 -10.18 -17.14 -15.79
C LEU A 312 -8.64 -17.18 -15.83
N LEU A 313 -8.00 -17.83 -14.86
CA LEU A 313 -6.57 -18.13 -14.90
C LEU A 313 -6.25 -19.03 -16.10
N GLY A 314 -7.07 -20.04 -16.36
CA GLY A 314 -6.95 -20.93 -17.52
C GLY A 314 -7.07 -20.17 -18.86
N VAL A 315 -8.00 -19.23 -18.98
CA VAL A 315 -8.16 -18.38 -20.15
C VAL A 315 -6.93 -17.50 -20.36
N ILE A 316 -6.39 -16.89 -19.31
CA ILE A 316 -5.18 -16.07 -19.42
C ILE A 316 -3.98 -16.91 -19.81
N LEU A 317 -3.80 -18.09 -19.20
CA LEU A 317 -2.73 -19.02 -19.57
C LEU A 317 -2.88 -19.48 -21.02
N TYR A 318 -4.10 -19.78 -21.46
CA TYR A 318 -4.38 -20.14 -22.86
C TYR A 318 -4.02 -19.02 -23.83
N ILE A 319 -4.48 -17.79 -23.57
CA ILE A 319 -4.15 -16.61 -24.38
C ILE A 319 -2.64 -16.36 -24.38
N THR A 320 -1.99 -16.52 -23.23
CA THR A 320 -0.54 -16.34 -23.11
C THR A 320 0.21 -17.38 -23.92
N ILE A 321 -0.17 -18.66 -23.85
CA ILE A 321 0.50 -19.74 -24.57
C ILE A 321 0.27 -19.58 -26.08
N VAL A 322 -0.98 -19.54 -26.53
CA VAL A 322 -1.30 -19.47 -27.96
C VAL A 322 -0.86 -18.13 -28.56
N GLY A 323 -1.11 -17.03 -27.83
CA GLY A 323 -0.76 -15.69 -28.27
C GLY A 323 0.73 -15.43 -28.30
N ALA A 324 1.53 -16.08 -27.44
CA ALA A 324 2.99 -15.94 -27.47
C ALA A 324 3.65 -16.70 -28.61
N ASN A 325 3.03 -17.72 -29.18
CA ASN A 325 3.63 -18.52 -30.24
C ASN A 325 3.94 -17.67 -31.47
N TYR A 326 3.00 -16.82 -31.89
CA TYR A 326 3.16 -15.93 -33.04
C TYR A 326 4.37 -14.96 -32.92
N PRO A 327 4.50 -14.14 -31.87
CA PRO A 327 5.66 -13.27 -31.70
C PRO A 327 6.95 -14.06 -31.44
N SER A 328 6.87 -15.23 -30.80
CA SER A 328 8.06 -16.08 -30.57
C SER A 328 8.63 -16.62 -31.88
N GLU A 329 7.76 -17.10 -32.78
CA GLU A 329 8.14 -17.59 -34.09
C GLU A 329 8.71 -16.46 -34.95
N PHE A 330 8.08 -15.28 -34.92
CA PHE A 330 8.58 -14.09 -35.61
C PHE A 330 9.99 -13.68 -35.13
N LEU A 331 10.20 -13.59 -33.81
CA LEU A 331 11.51 -13.26 -33.22
C LEU A 331 12.55 -14.32 -33.52
N SER A 332 12.16 -15.60 -33.44
CA SER A 332 13.01 -16.74 -33.78
C SER A 332 13.48 -16.59 -35.23
N ASN A 333 12.56 -16.45 -36.19
CA ASN A 333 12.92 -16.30 -37.61
C ASN A 333 13.81 -15.08 -37.85
N LEU A 334 13.53 -13.95 -37.20
CA LEU A 334 14.33 -12.74 -37.31
C LEU A 334 15.77 -12.94 -36.80
N PHE A 335 15.94 -13.48 -35.59
CA PHE A 335 17.27 -13.67 -35.01
C PHE A 335 18.04 -14.81 -35.68
N PHE A 336 17.40 -15.93 -35.98
CA PHE A 336 18.08 -17.03 -36.68
C PHE A 336 18.47 -16.64 -38.11
N SER A 337 17.72 -15.76 -38.80
CA SER A 337 18.13 -15.24 -40.11
C SER A 337 19.40 -14.38 -40.06
N ALA A 338 19.72 -13.79 -38.90
CA ALA A 338 20.93 -13.01 -38.69
C ALA A 338 22.14 -13.84 -38.21
N GLU A 339 21.94 -15.13 -37.89
CA GLU A 339 22.99 -16.04 -37.41
C GLU A 339 24.10 -16.22 -38.47
N GLU A 340 23.73 -16.51 -39.72
CA GLU A 340 24.68 -16.74 -40.82
C GLU A 340 25.41 -15.46 -41.27
N PRO A 341 24.74 -14.30 -41.50
CA PRO A 341 25.43 -13.03 -41.75
C PRO A 341 26.42 -12.64 -40.66
N PHE A 342 26.09 -12.93 -39.40
CA PHE A 342 26.96 -12.61 -38.26
C PHE A 342 28.20 -13.51 -38.22
N TYR A 343 28.06 -14.79 -38.55
CA TYR A 343 29.20 -15.70 -38.72
C TYR A 343 30.14 -15.26 -39.85
N LEU A 344 29.58 -14.88 -41.00
CA LEU A 344 30.34 -14.38 -42.16
C LEU A 344 31.08 -13.07 -41.84
N PHE A 345 30.45 -12.18 -41.06
CA PHE A 345 31.08 -10.95 -40.61
C PHE A 345 32.28 -11.19 -39.70
N LEU A 346 32.15 -12.10 -38.71
CA LEU A 346 33.24 -12.40 -37.77
C LEU A 346 34.41 -13.12 -38.45
N THR A 347 34.13 -14.03 -39.37
CA THR A 347 35.16 -14.68 -40.18
C THR A 347 35.83 -13.70 -41.15
N GLY A 348 35.08 -12.72 -41.69
CA GLY A 348 35.63 -11.64 -42.52
C GLY A 348 36.58 -10.68 -41.79
N ILE A 349 36.48 -10.57 -40.46
CA ILE A 349 37.41 -9.80 -39.61
C ILE A 349 38.71 -10.58 -39.31
N GLY A 350 38.79 -11.86 -39.68
CA GLY A 350 39.98 -12.70 -39.49
C GLY A 350 40.07 -13.38 -38.13
N LEU A 351 38.94 -13.53 -37.42
CA LEU A 351 38.89 -14.30 -36.18
C LEU A 351 39.07 -15.82 -36.43
N PRO A 352 39.73 -16.55 -35.50
CA PRO A 352 39.82 -18.01 -35.59
C PRO A 352 38.44 -18.67 -35.58
N ALA A 353 38.24 -19.70 -36.40
CA ALA A 353 36.96 -20.40 -36.55
C ALA A 353 36.34 -20.85 -35.21
N VAL A 354 37.17 -21.36 -34.28
CA VAL A 354 36.74 -21.80 -32.94
C VAL A 354 36.09 -20.67 -32.14
N VAL A 355 36.61 -19.44 -32.26
CA VAL A 355 36.07 -18.27 -31.55
C VAL A 355 34.75 -17.84 -32.20
N CYS A 356 34.68 -17.83 -33.52
CA CYS A 356 33.45 -17.52 -34.26
C CYS A 356 32.33 -18.50 -33.92
N GLU A 357 32.61 -19.81 -33.91
CA GLU A 357 31.62 -20.84 -33.56
C GLU A 357 31.14 -20.72 -32.12
N ALA A 358 32.04 -20.49 -31.17
CA ALA A 358 31.67 -20.32 -29.76
C ALA A 358 30.78 -19.09 -29.53
N ILE A 359 31.05 -17.98 -30.23
CA ILE A 359 30.27 -16.75 -30.11
C ILE A 359 28.92 -16.89 -30.82
N VAL A 360 28.89 -17.39 -32.04
CA VAL A 360 27.67 -17.44 -32.86
C VAL A 360 26.77 -18.60 -32.42
N TYR A 361 27.28 -19.82 -32.48
CA TYR A 361 26.48 -21.02 -32.17
C TYR A 361 26.35 -21.30 -30.68
N GLY A 362 27.24 -20.74 -29.86
CA GLY A 362 27.13 -20.77 -28.39
C GLY A 362 26.34 -19.59 -27.87
N VAL A 363 26.98 -18.42 -27.78
CA VAL A 363 26.42 -17.26 -27.06
C VAL A 363 25.20 -16.68 -27.78
N TYR A 364 25.33 -16.33 -29.06
CA TYR A 364 24.28 -15.67 -29.83
C TYR A 364 23.05 -16.57 -29.98
N ARG A 365 23.24 -17.83 -30.40
CA ARG A 365 22.15 -18.80 -30.55
C ARG A 365 21.37 -19.01 -29.25
N VAL A 366 22.07 -19.16 -28.12
CA VAL A 366 21.41 -19.32 -26.81
C VAL A 366 20.65 -18.06 -26.43
N LEU A 367 21.23 -16.87 -26.62
CA LEU A 367 20.56 -15.60 -26.36
C LEU A 367 19.32 -15.43 -27.24
N ALA A 368 19.44 -15.65 -28.55
CA ALA A 368 18.37 -15.56 -29.52
C ALA A 368 17.21 -16.50 -29.14
N TRP A 369 17.53 -17.74 -28.75
CA TRP A 369 16.54 -18.72 -28.33
C TRP A 369 15.84 -18.31 -27.03
N VAL A 370 16.60 -17.92 -26.01
CA VAL A 370 16.03 -17.48 -24.72
C VAL A 370 15.13 -16.26 -24.91
N VAL A 371 15.58 -15.25 -25.66
CA VAL A 371 14.80 -14.04 -25.92
C VAL A 371 13.55 -14.37 -26.73
N SER A 372 13.66 -15.18 -27.78
CA SER A 372 12.50 -15.50 -28.64
C SER A 372 11.44 -16.31 -27.90
N VAL A 373 11.83 -17.26 -27.05
CA VAL A 373 10.87 -18.18 -26.41
C VAL A 373 10.36 -17.66 -25.06
N MET A 374 11.19 -16.98 -24.26
CA MET A 374 10.81 -16.60 -22.89
C MET A 374 10.19 -15.21 -22.78
N LEU A 375 10.59 -14.27 -23.66
CA LEU A 375 10.14 -12.88 -23.57
C LEU A 375 8.65 -12.70 -23.95
N PRO A 376 8.14 -13.28 -25.06
CA PRO A 376 6.77 -13.01 -25.49
C PRO A 376 5.68 -13.49 -24.51
N PRO A 377 5.76 -14.70 -23.90
CA PRO A 377 4.78 -15.10 -22.89
C PRO A 377 4.76 -14.16 -21.69
N MET A 378 5.93 -13.70 -21.21
CA MET A 378 5.98 -12.75 -20.09
C MET A 378 5.36 -11.40 -20.47
N ALA A 379 5.65 -10.92 -21.68
CA ALA A 379 5.13 -9.66 -22.20
C ALA A 379 3.60 -9.66 -22.35
N ILE A 380 2.97 -10.82 -22.53
CA ILE A 380 1.51 -10.95 -22.62
C ILE A 380 0.89 -11.21 -21.23
N PHE A 381 1.49 -12.12 -20.45
CA PHE A 381 0.96 -12.54 -19.17
C PHE A 381 0.88 -11.41 -18.15
N PHE A 382 1.97 -10.64 -17.99
CA PHE A 382 2.02 -9.61 -16.94
C PHE A 382 1.03 -8.46 -17.17
N PRO A 383 0.88 -7.88 -18.37
CA PRO A 383 -0.15 -6.86 -18.61
C PRO A 383 -1.57 -7.37 -18.37
N LEU A 384 -1.90 -8.60 -18.79
CA LEU A 384 -3.20 -9.20 -18.53
C LEU A 384 -3.42 -9.42 -17.03
N PHE A 385 -2.39 -9.86 -16.32
CA PHE A 385 -2.44 -10.07 -14.87
C PHE A 385 -2.61 -8.74 -14.11
N THR A 386 -1.87 -7.69 -14.49
CA THR A 386 -2.02 -6.35 -13.93
C THR A 386 -3.43 -5.80 -14.18
N LEU A 387 -4.00 -6.03 -15.37
CA LEU A 387 -5.38 -5.64 -15.65
C LEU A 387 -6.38 -6.30 -14.67
N LEU A 388 -6.18 -7.58 -14.32
CA LEU A 388 -7.01 -8.23 -13.31
C LEU A 388 -6.82 -7.68 -11.90
N GLU A 389 -5.59 -7.25 -11.59
CA GLU A 389 -5.27 -6.59 -10.33
C GLU A 389 -6.01 -5.26 -10.22
N ASP A 390 -5.94 -4.44 -11.27
CA ASP A 390 -6.59 -3.12 -11.35
C ASP A 390 -8.12 -3.22 -11.32
N LEU A 391 -8.69 -4.28 -11.90
CA LEU A 391 -10.12 -4.60 -11.78
C LEU A 391 -10.52 -5.06 -10.37
N GLY A 392 -9.54 -5.25 -9.47
CA GLY A 392 -9.77 -5.68 -8.09
C GLY A 392 -10.19 -7.15 -7.96
N TYR A 393 -9.98 -7.97 -9.00
CA TYR A 393 -10.33 -9.38 -8.99
C TYR A 393 -9.37 -10.19 -8.09
N LEU A 394 -8.06 -9.95 -8.22
CA LEU A 394 -7.03 -10.67 -7.49
C LEU A 394 -7.12 -10.52 -5.95
N PRO A 395 -7.32 -9.32 -5.38
CA PRO A 395 -7.53 -9.19 -3.93
C PRO A 395 -8.73 -10.00 -3.42
N ARG A 396 -9.80 -10.09 -4.22
CA ARG A 396 -11.01 -10.85 -3.86
C ARG A 396 -10.81 -12.35 -3.91
N VAL A 397 -10.05 -12.82 -4.90
CA VAL A 397 -9.63 -14.22 -5.03
C VAL A 397 -8.79 -14.65 -3.83
N ALA A 398 -7.80 -13.83 -3.44
CA ALA A 398 -6.95 -14.12 -2.29
C ALA A 398 -7.79 -14.27 -1.00
N PHE A 399 -8.79 -13.40 -0.81
CA PHE A 399 -9.72 -13.51 0.32
C PHE A 399 -10.57 -14.80 0.28
N ASN A 400 -11.08 -15.19 -0.88
CA ASN A 400 -11.89 -16.40 -1.00
C ASN A 400 -11.07 -17.68 -0.74
N LEU A 401 -9.79 -17.68 -1.14
CA LEU A 401 -8.86 -18.78 -0.91
C LEU A 401 -8.21 -18.77 0.47
N ASP A 402 -8.33 -17.68 1.23
CA ASP A 402 -7.70 -17.54 2.56
C ASP A 402 -8.11 -18.66 3.52
N ASN A 403 -9.40 -19.04 3.52
CA ASN A 403 -9.89 -20.16 4.33
C ASN A 403 -9.27 -21.51 3.96
N LEU A 404 -8.85 -21.72 2.71
CA LEU A 404 -8.21 -22.95 2.25
C LEU A 404 -6.73 -22.94 2.63
N PHE A 405 -6.02 -21.84 2.37
CA PHE A 405 -4.62 -21.71 2.75
C PHE A 405 -4.42 -21.71 4.27
N ARG A 406 -5.36 -21.15 5.04
CA ARG A 406 -5.32 -21.17 6.51
C ARG A 406 -5.35 -22.58 7.10
N LYS A 407 -5.92 -23.57 6.40
CA LYS A 407 -5.87 -24.98 6.82
C LYS A 407 -4.47 -25.59 6.71
N CYS A 408 -3.60 -24.97 5.93
CA CYS A 408 -2.22 -25.39 5.70
C CYS A 408 -1.21 -24.44 6.36
N ASP A 409 -1.63 -23.66 7.38
CA ASP A 409 -0.81 -22.62 8.02
C ASP A 409 -0.23 -21.59 7.02
N ALA A 410 -1.01 -21.24 5.99
CA ALA A 410 -0.65 -20.30 4.94
C ALA A 410 -1.68 -19.17 4.79
N CYS A 411 -1.33 -18.13 4.03
CA CYS A 411 -2.19 -16.97 3.76
C CYS A 411 -2.76 -17.01 2.34
N GLY A 412 -3.99 -16.53 2.15
CA GLY A 412 -4.64 -16.43 0.84
C GLY A 412 -3.86 -15.61 -0.20
N LYS A 413 -2.97 -14.71 0.23
CA LYS A 413 -2.02 -14.00 -0.66
C LYS A 413 -1.07 -14.93 -1.40
N GLN A 414 -0.80 -16.14 -0.87
CA GLN A 414 0.01 -17.16 -1.54
C GLN A 414 -0.61 -17.63 -2.87
N ALA A 415 -1.94 -17.61 -2.98
CA ALA A 415 -2.61 -17.93 -4.25
C ALA A 415 -2.17 -17.02 -5.40
N LEU A 416 -1.94 -15.74 -5.10
CA LEU A 416 -1.52 -14.75 -6.08
C LEU A 416 -0.09 -14.99 -6.56
N THR A 417 0.81 -15.29 -5.62
CA THR A 417 2.22 -15.54 -5.93
C THR A 417 2.39 -16.85 -6.69
N MET A 418 1.60 -17.88 -6.37
CA MET A 418 1.53 -19.13 -7.14
C MET A 418 0.95 -18.91 -8.54
N SER A 419 -0.09 -18.08 -8.66
CA SER A 419 -0.67 -17.73 -9.97
C SER A 419 0.36 -17.01 -10.87
N MET A 420 1.14 -16.07 -10.31
CA MET A 420 2.26 -15.44 -11.01
C MET A 420 3.37 -16.44 -11.36
N GLY A 421 3.60 -17.44 -10.50
CA GLY A 421 4.57 -18.51 -10.71
C GLY A 421 4.35 -19.32 -11.98
N PHE A 422 3.09 -19.51 -12.41
CA PHE A 422 2.77 -20.18 -13.68
C PHE A 422 3.27 -19.41 -14.90
N GLY A 423 3.27 -18.08 -14.86
CA GLY A 423 3.88 -17.25 -15.91
C GLY A 423 5.41 -17.28 -15.81
N CYS A 424 5.93 -16.84 -14.67
CA CYS A 424 7.36 -16.89 -14.38
C CYS A 424 7.62 -17.18 -12.90
N ASN A 425 8.29 -18.29 -12.62
CA ASN A 425 8.61 -18.70 -11.25
C ASN A 425 9.47 -17.66 -10.51
N ALA A 426 10.44 -17.03 -11.19
CA ALA A 426 11.25 -15.97 -10.59
C ALA A 426 10.39 -14.77 -10.11
N VAL A 427 9.37 -14.41 -10.89
CA VAL A 427 8.43 -13.34 -10.51
C VAL A 427 7.49 -13.80 -9.41
N GLY A 428 7.02 -15.05 -9.44
CA GLY A 428 6.25 -15.64 -8.33
C GLY A 428 7.01 -15.60 -6.99
N VAL A 429 8.29 -16.00 -6.99
CA VAL A 429 9.15 -16.01 -5.80
C VAL A 429 9.43 -14.59 -5.28
N THR A 430 9.78 -13.66 -6.16
CA THR A 430 10.00 -12.25 -5.77
C THR A 430 8.69 -11.57 -5.31
N GLY A 431 7.56 -11.99 -5.87
CA GLY A 431 6.21 -11.58 -5.48
C GLY A 431 5.80 -12.02 -4.07
N CYS A 432 6.44 -13.03 -3.47
CA CYS A 432 6.19 -13.44 -2.08
C CYS A 432 6.43 -12.32 -1.04
N ARG A 433 7.05 -11.21 -1.44
CA ARG A 433 7.18 -10.00 -0.61
C ARG A 433 5.84 -9.41 -0.12
N ILE A 434 4.73 -9.71 -0.78
CA ILE A 434 3.39 -9.23 -0.37
C ILE A 434 2.87 -9.90 0.91
N ILE A 435 3.48 -11.01 1.34
CA ILE A 435 3.13 -11.78 2.53
C ILE A 435 3.92 -11.22 3.72
N SER A 436 3.20 -10.71 4.73
CA SER A 436 3.80 -10.04 5.88
C SER A 436 4.46 -11.01 6.85
N SER A 437 3.85 -12.18 7.09
CA SER A 437 4.35 -13.17 8.02
C SER A 437 5.59 -13.86 7.45
N PRO A 438 6.73 -13.87 8.19
CA PRO A 438 7.97 -14.47 7.70
C PRO A 438 7.84 -15.99 7.47
N ARG A 439 7.09 -16.68 8.34
CA ARG A 439 6.84 -18.13 8.22
C ARG A 439 6.01 -18.45 6.97
N GLU A 440 4.91 -17.75 6.76
CA GLU A 440 4.04 -17.94 5.60
C GLU A 440 4.76 -17.57 4.30
N ARG A 441 5.58 -16.51 4.32
CA ARG A 441 6.40 -16.09 3.18
C ARG A 441 7.41 -17.17 2.77
N LEU A 442 8.05 -17.82 3.73
CA LEU A 442 8.96 -18.95 3.47
C LEU A 442 8.22 -20.12 2.82
N ILE A 443 7.04 -20.48 3.34
CA ILE A 443 6.20 -21.53 2.74
C ILE A 443 5.83 -21.17 1.29
N ALA A 444 5.45 -19.92 1.03
CA ALA A 444 5.11 -19.45 -0.31
C ALA A 444 6.32 -19.47 -1.27
N ILE A 445 7.51 -19.10 -0.82
CA ILE A 445 8.74 -19.16 -1.61
C ILE A 445 9.07 -20.62 -1.99
N LEU A 446 9.00 -21.54 -1.03
CA LEU A 446 9.29 -22.96 -1.26
C LEU A 446 8.28 -23.61 -2.20
N THR A 447 6.98 -23.35 -1.98
CA THR A 447 5.91 -23.90 -2.81
C THR A 447 5.92 -23.35 -4.24
N ASN A 448 6.29 -22.07 -4.44
CA ASN A 448 6.44 -21.50 -5.78
C ASN A 448 7.50 -22.20 -6.61
N ASN A 449 8.55 -22.77 -6.00
CA ASN A 449 9.53 -23.56 -6.72
C ASN A 449 8.88 -24.75 -7.46
N PHE A 450 7.82 -25.34 -6.89
CA PHE A 450 7.12 -26.46 -7.52
C PHE A 450 6.09 -26.05 -8.58
N VAL A 451 5.85 -24.76 -8.77
CA VAL A 451 4.94 -24.29 -9.82
C VAL A 451 5.64 -24.38 -11.18
N PRO A 452 5.04 -25.09 -12.16
CA PRO A 452 5.59 -25.17 -13.51
C PRO A 452 5.42 -23.83 -14.23
N CYS A 453 6.52 -23.27 -14.73
CA CYS A 453 6.52 -22.13 -15.65
C CYS A 453 6.96 -22.58 -17.04
N ASN A 454 6.86 -21.70 -18.04
CA ASN A 454 7.27 -22.00 -19.43
C ASN A 454 8.69 -22.60 -19.55
N GLY A 455 9.63 -22.20 -18.69
CA GLY A 455 10.99 -22.77 -18.67
C GLY A 455 11.13 -24.13 -17.99
N ARG A 456 10.10 -24.63 -17.30
CA ARG A 456 10.12 -25.89 -16.53
C ARG A 456 9.14 -26.95 -17.06
N PHE A 457 8.34 -26.66 -18.09
CA PHE A 457 7.47 -27.67 -18.69
C PHE A 457 8.32 -28.78 -19.34
N PRO A 458 8.03 -30.07 -19.06
CA PRO A 458 8.74 -31.18 -19.69
C PRO A 458 8.56 -31.14 -21.22
N ARG A 459 9.65 -31.32 -21.98
CA ARG A 459 9.65 -31.34 -23.45
C ARG A 459 8.60 -32.29 -24.06
N SER A 460 8.22 -33.35 -23.36
CA SER A 460 7.21 -34.32 -23.80
C SER A 460 5.81 -33.75 -24.02
N TYR A 461 5.48 -32.59 -23.43
CA TYR A 461 4.19 -31.90 -23.63
C TYR A 461 4.28 -30.69 -24.57
N VAL A 462 5.46 -30.04 -24.66
CA VAL A 462 5.67 -28.87 -25.53
C VAL A 462 5.72 -29.26 -27.01
N GLY A 463 6.28 -30.44 -27.33
CA GLY A 463 6.43 -30.90 -28.72
C GLY A 463 5.13 -31.23 -29.47
N LYS A 464 3.97 -31.38 -28.79
CA LYS A 464 2.67 -31.63 -29.44
C LYS A 464 1.78 -30.39 -29.59
N LEU A 465 2.14 -29.29 -28.91
CA LEU A 465 1.37 -28.03 -28.96
C LEU A 465 2.08 -26.93 -29.74
N PHE A 466 3.38 -27.08 -30.02
CA PHE A 466 4.22 -26.03 -30.62
C PHE A 466 4.83 -26.37 -31.98
N CYS A 467 4.53 -27.55 -32.55
CA CYS A 467 4.82 -27.92 -33.95
C CYS A 467 3.80 -28.97 -34.41
N PRO A 468 3.04 -28.78 -35.51
CA PRO A 468 2.90 -29.83 -36.49
C PRO A 468 4.23 -30.07 -37.23
#